data_AF-A0A7H2BLA8-F1
#
_entry.id   AF-A0A7H2BLA8-F1
#
_cell.length_a   1.000
_cell.length_b   1.000
_cell.length_c   1.000
_cell.angle_alpha   90.00
_cell.angle_beta   90.00
_cell.angle_gamma   90.00
#
_symmetry.space_group_name_H-M   'P 1'
#
loop_
_entity.id
_entity.type
_entity.pdbx_description
1 polymer ?
#
loop_
_entity_poly.entity_id
_entity_poly.type
_entity_poly.pdbx_seq_one_letter_code
_entity_poly.pdbx_strand_id
1 'polypeptide(L)'
;MLSGYKDFITRGNVIDLAVGLIIGGAFTTVVNALVESVLMPAIAMIFQAPNFDSWLAFGDVKVGVFLTAVVNFLIVAAALYFCIVMPINKMNEHRAAKLGTEDLADEAEDPQLVLLKEIRDAISAPKGDPRV
;
A
#
# COMPACT_ATOMS: atom_id res chain seq x y z
N MET A 1 37.09 -0.66 -2.16
CA MET A 1 35.83 -1.44 -2.20
C MET A 1 34.83 -0.99 -1.15
N LEU A 2 35.22 -0.82 0.13
CA LEU A 2 34.35 -0.25 1.18
C LEU A 2 33.80 1.16 0.87
N SER A 3 34.59 2.04 0.24
CA SER A 3 34.10 3.36 -0.20
C SER A 3 33.02 3.26 -1.27
N GLY A 4 33.24 2.43 -2.31
CA GLY A 4 32.26 2.23 -3.38
C GLY A 4 30.97 1.54 -2.93
N TYR A 5 31.04 0.71 -1.88
CA TYR A 5 29.85 0.16 -1.23
C TYR A 5 29.08 1.24 -0.46
N LYS A 6 29.79 2.10 0.29
CA LYS A 6 29.19 3.26 0.97
C LYS A 6 28.51 4.21 -0.04
N ASP A 7 29.18 4.52 -1.15
CA ASP A 7 28.66 5.39 -2.21
C ASP A 7 27.51 4.77 -3.02
N PHE A 8 27.34 3.44 -2.94
CA PHE A 8 26.19 2.74 -3.51
C PHE A 8 24.99 2.81 -2.58
N ILE A 9 25.18 2.49 -1.28
CA ILE A 9 24.09 2.51 -0.30
C ILE A 9 23.64 3.93 0.03
N THR A 10 24.49 4.96 -0.06
CA THR A 10 24.07 6.36 0.20
C THR A 10 23.26 6.98 -0.93
N ARG A 11 23.07 6.27 -2.06
CA ARG A 11 22.11 6.72 -3.07
C ARG A 11 20.71 6.59 -2.49
N GLY A 12 20.01 7.72 -2.33
CA GLY A 12 18.67 7.78 -1.74
C GLY A 12 17.70 6.75 -2.32
N ASN A 13 17.69 6.59 -3.65
CA ASN A 13 16.85 5.60 -4.33
C ASN A 13 17.03 4.15 -3.84
N VAL A 14 18.25 3.75 -3.43
CA VAL A 14 18.53 2.38 -2.95
C VAL A 14 18.07 2.20 -1.51
N ILE A 15 18.24 3.22 -0.66
CA ILE A 15 17.79 3.18 0.74
C ILE A 15 16.27 3.12 0.79
N ASP A 16 15.58 3.97 0.04
CA ASP A 16 14.11 4.04 0.07
C ASP A 16 13.49 2.73 -0.45
N LEU A 17 14.07 2.17 -1.52
CA LEU A 17 13.68 0.84 -2.01
C LEU A 17 13.94 -0.27 -0.98
N ALA A 18 15.08 -0.25 -0.31
CA ALA A 18 15.41 -1.26 0.69
C ALA A 18 14.48 -1.19 1.90
N VAL A 19 14.20 0.02 2.39
CA VAL A 19 13.26 0.25 3.49
C VAL A 19 11.85 -0.20 3.10
N GLY A 20 11.38 0.16 1.90
CA GLY A 20 10.08 -0.28 1.39
C GLY A 20 9.94 -1.80 1.33
N LEU A 21 10.97 -2.51 0.85
CA LEU A 21 10.96 -3.97 0.80
C LEU A 21 10.94 -4.62 2.20
N ILE A 22 11.75 -4.10 3.13
CA ILE A 22 11.82 -4.62 4.51
C ILE A 22 10.48 -4.41 5.23
N ILE A 23 9.90 -3.20 5.12
CA ILE A 23 8.60 -2.90 5.74
C ILE A 23 7.50 -3.74 5.10
N GLY A 24 7.49 -3.90 3.78
CA GLY A 24 6.51 -4.75 3.08
C GLY A 24 6.57 -6.22 3.55
N GLY A 25 7.78 -6.75 3.72
CA GLY A 25 7.98 -8.11 4.26
C GLY A 25 7.54 -8.26 5.71
N ALA A 26 7.90 -7.31 6.57
CA ALA A 26 7.48 -7.32 7.98
C ALA A 26 5.95 -7.19 8.12
N PHE A 27 5.34 -6.33 7.30
CA PHE A 27 3.91 -6.08 7.30
C PHE A 27 3.09 -7.32 6.88
N THR A 28 3.56 -8.03 5.86
CA THR A 28 2.95 -9.30 5.42
C THR A 28 2.88 -10.32 6.56
N THR A 29 3.95 -10.40 7.38
CA THR A 29 3.99 -11.28 8.56
C THR A 29 2.89 -10.94 9.58
N VAL A 30 2.69 -9.64 9.86
CA VAL A 30 1.67 -9.18 10.82
C VAL A 30 0.26 -9.51 10.32
N VAL A 31 0.02 -9.31 9.02
CA VAL A 31 -1.28 -9.57 8.40
C VAL A 31 -1.58 -11.07 8.38
N ASN A 32 -0.60 -11.89 8.01
CA ASN A 32 -0.75 -13.34 8.05
C ASN A 32 -1.02 -13.82 9.47
N ALA A 33 -0.32 -13.28 10.48
CA ALA A 33 -0.59 -13.63 11.87
C ALA A 33 -2.03 -13.29 12.29
N LEU A 34 -2.56 -12.13 11.89
CA LEU A 34 -3.96 -11.76 12.15
C LEU A 34 -4.94 -12.73 11.47
N VAL A 35 -4.69 -13.08 10.21
CA VAL A 35 -5.59 -13.94 9.44
C VAL A 35 -5.54 -15.38 9.95
N GLU A 36 -4.35 -15.96 10.09
CA GLU A 36 -4.15 -17.35 10.50
C GLU A 36 -4.47 -17.59 11.98
N SER A 37 -4.16 -16.62 12.86
CA SER A 37 -4.32 -16.81 14.31
C SER A 37 -5.65 -16.30 14.85
N VAL A 38 -6.34 -15.39 14.13
CA VAL A 38 -7.59 -14.78 14.62
C VAL A 38 -8.77 -15.09 13.69
N LEU A 39 -8.65 -14.80 12.39
CA LEU A 39 -9.78 -14.95 11.46
C LEU A 39 -10.08 -16.40 11.11
N MET A 40 -9.07 -17.20 10.79
CA MET A 40 -9.23 -18.62 10.43
C MET A 40 -9.85 -19.44 11.58
N PRO A 41 -9.40 -19.33 12.85
CA PRO A 41 -10.04 -20.02 13.97
C PRO A 41 -11.49 -19.57 14.21
N ALA A 42 -11.79 -18.28 14.03
CA ALA A 42 -13.16 -17.77 14.16
C ALA A 42 -14.08 -18.36 13.07
N ILE A 43 -13.60 -18.47 11.83
CA ILE A 43 -14.34 -19.09 10.72
C ILE A 43 -14.49 -20.59 10.96
N ALA A 44 -13.43 -21.27 11.40
CA ALA A 44 -13.46 -22.70 11.72
C ALA A 44 -14.48 -23.04 12.82
N MET A 45 -14.65 -22.15 13.81
CA MET A 45 -15.65 -22.31 14.86
C MET A 45 -17.10 -22.24 14.33
N ILE A 46 -17.35 -21.39 13.33
CA ILE A 46 -18.68 -21.18 12.74
C ILE A 46 -19.02 -22.30 11.74
N PHE A 47 -18.06 -22.69 10.91
CA PHE A 47 -18.26 -23.65 9.81
C PHE A 47 -17.88 -25.10 10.18
N GLN A 48 -17.39 -25.34 11.41
CA GLN A 48 -16.88 -26.62 11.91
C GLN A 48 -15.80 -27.30 11.03
N ALA A 49 -15.23 -26.57 10.08
CA ALA A 49 -14.17 -27.03 9.19
C ALA A 49 -13.08 -25.95 9.14
N PRO A 50 -11.83 -26.27 9.49
CA PRO A 50 -10.72 -25.31 9.42
C PRO A 50 -10.30 -25.01 7.97
N ASN A 51 -10.65 -25.87 7.02
CA ASN A 51 -10.27 -25.79 5.62
C ASN A 51 -11.24 -26.61 4.76
N PHE A 52 -11.24 -26.36 3.46
CA PHE A 52 -12.03 -27.10 2.47
C PHE A 52 -11.21 -28.23 1.83
N ASP A 53 -10.07 -28.60 2.41
CA ASP A 53 -9.07 -29.50 1.82
C ASP A 53 -9.65 -30.89 1.48
N SER A 54 -10.64 -31.35 2.24
CA SER A 54 -11.34 -32.62 2.05
C SER A 54 -12.63 -32.54 1.24
N TRP A 55 -13.08 -31.33 0.85
CA TRP A 55 -14.37 -31.10 0.20
C TRP A 55 -14.44 -31.70 -1.21
N LEU A 56 -13.29 -31.87 -1.88
CA LEU A 56 -13.22 -32.41 -3.24
C LEU A 56 -11.82 -33.02 -3.52
N ALA A 57 -11.61 -34.26 -3.07
CA ALA A 57 -10.39 -35.02 -3.32
C ALA A 57 -10.68 -36.20 -4.26
N PHE A 58 -10.17 -36.12 -5.49
CA PHE A 58 -10.22 -37.22 -6.47
C PHE A 58 -8.83 -37.86 -6.56
N GLY A 59 -8.55 -38.84 -5.71
CA GLY A 59 -7.21 -39.44 -5.61
C GLY A 59 -6.16 -38.40 -5.20
N ASP A 60 -5.14 -38.18 -6.04
CA ASP A 60 -4.09 -37.18 -5.78
C ASP A 60 -4.51 -35.74 -6.08
N VAL A 61 -5.64 -35.51 -6.77
CA VAL A 61 -6.12 -34.16 -7.09
C VAL A 61 -6.99 -33.63 -5.96
N LYS A 62 -6.39 -32.81 -5.09
CA LYS A 62 -7.04 -32.15 -3.96
C LYS A 62 -7.51 -30.74 -4.33
N VAL A 63 -8.62 -30.65 -5.07
CA VAL A 63 -9.22 -29.36 -5.46
C VAL A 63 -9.61 -28.54 -4.22
N GLY A 64 -9.93 -29.22 -3.11
CA GLY A 64 -10.19 -28.60 -1.82
C GLY A 64 -9.08 -27.67 -1.32
N VAL A 65 -7.81 -28.03 -1.53
CA VAL A 65 -6.65 -27.22 -1.09
C VAL A 65 -6.58 -25.90 -1.86
N PHE A 66 -6.88 -25.94 -3.15
CA PHE A 66 -6.93 -24.72 -3.96
C PHE A 66 -8.07 -23.80 -3.51
N LEU A 67 -9.25 -24.36 -3.22
CA LEU A 67 -10.38 -23.58 -2.71
C LEU A 67 -10.05 -22.93 -1.35
N THR A 68 -9.41 -23.67 -0.43
CA THR A 68 -8.91 -23.13 0.84
C THR A 68 -7.97 -21.94 0.60
N ALA A 69 -7.03 -22.07 -0.35
CA ALA A 69 -6.09 -20.99 -0.67
C ALA A 69 -6.79 -19.74 -1.24
N VAL A 70 -7.79 -19.91 -2.12
CA VAL A 70 -8.57 -18.79 -2.67
C VAL A 70 -9.36 -18.09 -1.58
N VAL A 71 -10.02 -18.84 -0.69
CA VAL A 71 -10.78 -18.26 0.43
C VAL A 71 -9.84 -17.52 1.38
N ASN A 72 -8.69 -18.10 1.74
CA ASN A 72 -7.69 -17.44 2.57
C ASN A 72 -7.19 -16.14 1.92
N PHE A 73 -6.87 -16.17 0.62
CA PHE A 73 -6.48 -14.96 -0.12
C PHE A 73 -7.54 -13.85 -0.06
N LEU A 74 -8.83 -14.19 -0.23
CA LEU A 74 -9.92 -13.23 -0.12
C LEU A 74 -10.05 -12.65 1.30
N ILE A 75 -9.84 -13.47 2.34
CA ILE A 75 -9.86 -13.01 3.74
C ILE A 75 -8.68 -12.07 4.02
N VAL A 76 -7.46 -12.41 3.59
CA VAL A 76 -6.28 -11.55 3.71
C VAL A 76 -6.51 -10.22 3.00
N ALA A 77 -7.00 -10.26 1.75
CA ALA A 77 -7.30 -9.06 0.97
C ALA A 77 -8.36 -8.19 1.64
N ALA A 78 -9.42 -8.80 2.18
CA ALA A 78 -10.47 -8.09 2.92
C ALA A 78 -9.93 -7.47 4.22
N ALA A 79 -9.09 -8.19 4.98
CA ALA A 79 -8.46 -7.68 6.19
C ALA A 79 -7.52 -6.51 5.89
N LEU A 80 -6.68 -6.62 4.85
CA LEU A 80 -5.83 -5.52 4.38
C LEU A 80 -6.64 -4.30 3.98
N TYR A 81 -7.70 -4.51 3.20
CA TYR A 81 -8.56 -3.43 2.76
C TYR A 81 -9.23 -2.75 3.94
N PHE A 82 -9.81 -3.51 4.88
CA PHE A 82 -10.56 -2.94 6.00
C PHE A 82 -9.66 -2.31 7.07
N CYS A 83 -8.49 -2.90 7.36
CA CYS A 83 -7.58 -2.41 8.41
C CYS A 83 -6.62 -1.32 7.95
N ILE A 84 -6.27 -1.27 6.66
CA ILE A 84 -5.27 -0.31 6.13
C ILE A 84 -5.91 0.63 5.13
N VAL A 85 -6.46 0.08 4.04
CA VAL A 85 -6.90 0.91 2.90
C VAL A 85 -8.09 1.78 3.27
N MET A 86 -9.10 1.22 3.96
CA MET A 86 -10.28 1.94 4.39
C MET A 86 -9.98 3.09 5.37
N PRO A 87 -9.22 2.91 6.46
CA PRO A 87 -8.92 4.02 7.36
C PRO A 87 -8.00 5.06 6.71
N ILE A 88 -7.05 4.64 5.87
CA ILE A 88 -6.20 5.57 5.11
C ILE A 88 -7.05 6.37 4.12
N ASN A 89 -7.89 5.71 3.31
CA ASN A 89 -8.79 6.40 2.38
C ASN A 89 -9.74 7.35 3.11
N LYS A 90 -10.33 6.93 4.24
CA LYS A 90 -11.21 7.77 5.05
C LYS A 90 -10.47 8.98 5.65
N MET A 91 -9.23 8.80 6.10
CA MET A 91 -8.41 9.90 6.61
C MET A 91 -8.01 10.85 5.48
N ASN A 92 -7.66 10.34 4.31
CA ASN A 92 -7.33 11.15 3.14
C ASN A 92 -8.54 11.93 2.64
N GLU A 93 -9.74 11.33 2.65
CA GLU A 93 -10.99 12.01 2.30
C GLU A 93 -11.31 13.13 3.31
N HIS A 94 -11.11 12.90 4.61
CA HIS A 94 -11.27 13.95 5.63
C HIS A 94 -10.21 15.06 5.52
N ARG A 95 -9.01 14.76 5.02
CA ARG A 95 -8.00 15.77 4.71
C ARG A 95 -8.36 16.54 3.43
N ALA A 96 -8.88 15.86 2.40
CA ALA A 96 -9.33 16.46 1.14
C ALA A 96 -10.52 17.40 1.34
N ALA A 97 -11.48 16.97 2.16
CA ALA A 97 -12.63 17.80 2.53
C ALA A 97 -12.25 19.04 3.36
N LYS A 98 -11.12 19.01 4.08
CA LYS A 98 -10.60 20.17 4.83
C LYS A 98 -9.73 21.11 3.99
N LEU A 99 -9.11 20.61 2.92
CA LEU A 99 -8.16 21.39 2.10
C LEU A 99 -8.75 21.88 0.77
N GLY A 100 -9.90 21.35 0.31
CA GLY A 100 -10.53 21.79 -0.94
C GLY A 100 -9.68 21.54 -2.19
N THR A 101 -8.66 20.69 -2.08
CA THR A 101 -7.75 20.29 -3.15
C THR A 101 -7.87 18.79 -3.34
N GLU A 102 -8.27 18.36 -4.53
CA GLU A 102 -8.38 16.96 -4.96
C GLU A 102 -7.00 16.27 -5.15
N ASP A 103 -5.95 16.75 -4.47
CA ASP A 103 -4.55 16.31 -4.65
C ASP A 103 -3.96 15.80 -3.32
N LEU A 104 -4.60 14.81 -2.70
CA LEU A 104 -4.08 14.15 -1.49
C LEU A 104 -3.85 12.64 -1.70
N ALA A 105 -3.45 12.28 -2.92
CA ALA A 105 -2.29 11.40 -3.01
C ALA A 105 -1.11 12.35 -2.87
N ASP A 106 -0.54 12.47 -1.67
CA ASP A 106 0.67 13.25 -1.40
C ASP A 106 1.82 12.72 -2.29
N GLU A 107 1.87 13.16 -3.55
CA GLU A 107 3.10 13.63 -4.13
C GLU A 107 3.50 14.77 -3.21
N ALA A 108 4.42 14.50 -2.27
CA ALA A 108 5.20 15.56 -1.66
C ALA A 108 5.62 16.44 -2.84
N GLU A 109 5.02 17.63 -2.99
CA GLU A 109 5.10 18.38 -4.25
C GLU A 109 6.56 18.35 -4.67
N ASP A 110 6.85 17.64 -5.78
CA ASP A 110 8.22 17.54 -6.26
C ASP A 110 8.74 18.97 -6.27
N PRO A 111 9.90 19.27 -5.66
CA PRO A 111 10.45 20.61 -5.70
C PRO A 111 10.44 21.21 -7.13
N GLN A 112 10.48 20.35 -8.15
CA GLN A 112 10.25 20.70 -9.54
C GLN A 112 8.81 21.15 -9.85
N LEU A 113 7.77 20.48 -9.34
CA LEU A 113 6.37 20.91 -9.49
C LEU A 113 6.11 22.27 -8.82
N VAL A 114 6.69 22.53 -7.65
CA VAL A 114 6.62 23.84 -6.98
C VAL A 114 7.27 24.91 -7.86
N LEU A 115 8.48 24.65 -8.35
CA LEU A 115 9.20 25.55 -9.23
C LEU A 115 8.44 25.79 -10.55
N LEU A 116 7.81 24.76 -11.12
CA LEU A 116 7.00 24.88 -12.33
C LEU A 116 5.75 25.73 -12.10
N LYS A 117 5.13 25.67 -10.91
CA LYS A 117 4.03 26.57 -10.53
C LYS A 117 4.52 28.01 -10.43
N GLU A 118 5.67 28.25 -9.80
CA GLU A 118 6.29 29.58 -9.74
C GLU A 118 6.62 30.15 -11.13
N ILE A 119 7.17 29.33 -12.02
CA ILE A 119 7.48 29.71 -13.42
C ILE A 119 6.18 30.01 -14.19
N ARG A 120 5.15 29.18 -14.06
CA ARG A 120 3.84 29.40 -14.69
C ARG A 120 3.25 30.75 -14.25
N ASP A 121 3.34 31.04 -12.96
CA ASP A 121 2.77 32.26 -12.38
C ASP A 121 3.59 33.49 -12.80
N ALA A 122 4.92 33.37 -12.93
CA ALA A 122 5.79 34.41 -13.47
C ALA A 122 5.53 34.70 -14.97
N ILE A 123 5.12 33.69 -15.75
CA ILE A 123 4.75 33.85 -17.17
C ILE A 123 3.32 34.38 -17.34
N SER A 124 2.41 33.98 -16.45
CA SER A 124 0.99 34.38 -16.50
C SER A 124 0.75 35.76 -15.88
N ALA A 125 1.68 36.26 -15.06
CA ALA A 125 1.68 37.64 -14.60
C ALA A 125 1.71 38.58 -15.83
N PRO A 126 0.74 39.50 -15.98
CA PRO A 126 0.74 40.45 -17.07
C PRO A 126 2.06 41.24 -17.01
N LYS A 127 2.86 41.18 -18.09
CA LYS A 127 4.03 42.04 -18.26
C LYS A 127 3.60 43.49 -18.00
N GLY A 128 3.96 44.01 -16.82
CA GLY A 128 3.78 45.41 -16.51
C GLY A 128 4.45 46.23 -17.59
N ASP A 129 3.66 47.06 -18.28
CA ASP A 129 4.12 47.98 -19.30
C ASP A 129 5.27 48.84 -18.72
N PRO A 130 6.48 48.87 -19.33
CA PRO A 130 7.61 49.64 -18.83
C PRO A 130 7.45 51.18 -18.95
N ARG A 131 6.23 51.70 -19.04
CA ARG A 131 5.93 53.10 -19.36
C ARG A 131 5.16 53.79 -18.23
N VAL A 132 5.79 53.89 -17.06
CA VAL A 132 5.55 54.95 -16.07
C VAL A 132 6.83 55.22 -15.30
#